data_AF-A0A929RV23-F1
#
_entry.id   AF-A0A929RV23-F1
#
_cell.length_a   1.000
_cell.length_b   1.000
_cell.length_c   1.000
_cell.angle_alpha   90.00
_cell.angle_beta   90.00
_cell.angle_gamma   90.00
#
_symmetry.space_group_name_H-M   'P 1'
#
loop_
_entity.id
_entity.type
_entity.pdbx_description
1 polymer ?
#
loop_
_entity_poly.entity_id
_entity_poly.type
_entity_poly.pdbx_seq_one_letter_code
_entity_poly.pdbx_strand_id
1 'polypeptide(L)'
;MKNLFLVSLLTLFAHCAMAQTPPDGSLNDYGLLSQKAKVVRQAKYNLKKALPVKDEEIIKDKPAGEEVEEIQRKSICAVPETGGAAFSRQTCALATYVVGKDKNLYLFNALGKCYTFSYTKLDADGEGKYTLHTPQAIDMGYNDKSEKIKLYATRLVLAQEGDDWVYVPEFDSSEKFKGDVHFTLTDGVLAQEDEGTNNEVGLPNIIIGLTDSEGQWQGFATSNILIRPFKEEKTEFPEVLEPENFTLAYTDVRGNAKEGNIKVALTETEAYVLCPYTFSGEDNDALWLKGEIKGNNITFKTQYMGIAEDEHAYVFLLPATCSFRTDEEGQKHMQAEKADEIVFSYDKVAKKLVSAPNGLMLINEGGETISPWAAYGEPTIKVYDMTLRKPAAPTIKEVSPYDESDGMSVKFMMETKDVDGKYIMPDYLYYNVYFDTDEKPMTFTEEDYSGLDEDMTDIPYLFEDKQFFYFQGDMHLFYALVENYKKVGVQVLHKIGEEVSRSEIVWANNPSTKITNIDTDAKIVKTTFFDLSGRRRATCEKGIFIKEVTYSNGKKTTTKVVR
;
A
#
# COMPACT_ATOMS: atom_id res chain seq x y z
N MET A 1 -37.63 -13.01 1.53
CA MET A 1 -37.69 -14.18 0.63
C MET A 1 -36.70 -13.91 -0.50
N LYS A 2 -35.53 -14.59 -0.48
CA LYS A 2 -34.50 -14.74 -1.55
C LYS A 2 -33.87 -13.44 -2.09
N ASN A 3 -32.56 -13.25 -2.28
CA ASN A 3 -31.33 -14.05 -2.21
C ASN A 3 -30.16 -13.02 -2.22
N LEU A 4 -29.15 -13.13 -1.35
CA LEU A 4 -27.84 -13.79 -1.57
C LEU A 4 -26.89 -13.02 -2.53
N PHE A 5 -25.81 -12.45 -2.00
CA PHE A 5 -24.39 -12.82 -2.22
C PHE A 5 -23.45 -11.65 -1.81
N LEU A 6 -22.26 -11.99 -1.29
CA LEU A 6 -21.13 -11.10 -0.89
C LEU A 6 -21.22 -10.37 0.47
N VAL A 7 -21.20 -11.11 1.59
CA VAL A 7 -20.54 -10.65 2.82
C VAL A 7 -19.99 -11.87 3.56
N SER A 8 -18.84 -12.40 3.12
CA SER A 8 -18.06 -13.36 3.93
C SER A 8 -16.59 -13.32 3.50
N LEU A 9 -15.88 -12.26 3.86
CA LEU A 9 -14.41 -12.25 3.84
C LEU A 9 -13.76 -11.15 4.73
N LEU A 10 -14.54 -10.32 5.42
CA LEU A 10 -14.08 -8.99 5.86
C LEU A 10 -13.76 -8.81 7.35
N THR A 11 -13.76 -9.86 8.18
CA THR A 11 -13.58 -9.69 9.65
C THR A 11 -12.37 -10.39 10.26
N LEU A 12 -11.51 -11.06 9.47
CA LEU A 12 -10.19 -11.49 9.95
C LEU A 12 -9.15 -10.34 9.90
N PHE A 13 -9.45 -9.23 9.22
CA PHE A 13 -8.50 -8.18 8.88
C PHE A 13 -8.20 -7.15 9.98
N ALA A 14 -8.94 -7.13 11.10
CA ALA A 14 -8.80 -6.03 12.06
C ALA A 14 -7.54 -6.08 12.94
N HIS A 15 -6.83 -7.22 13.02
CA HIS A 15 -5.57 -7.35 13.78
C HIS A 15 -4.37 -7.81 12.93
N CYS A 16 -4.56 -8.11 11.64
CA CYS A 16 -3.51 -8.58 10.72
C CYS A 16 -3.30 -7.61 9.52
N ALA A 17 -3.65 -6.33 9.68
CA ALA A 17 -3.80 -5.35 8.60
C ALA A 17 -2.49 -4.87 7.92
N MET A 18 -1.36 -5.56 8.06
CA MET A 18 -0.07 -5.11 7.48
C MET A 18 0.55 -6.10 6.49
N ALA A 19 -0.22 -7.02 5.91
CA ALA A 19 0.27 -7.87 4.83
C ALA A 19 0.03 -7.19 3.47
N GLN A 20 1.01 -6.45 2.97
CA GLN A 20 1.06 -6.03 1.57
C GLN A 20 1.92 -7.01 0.77
N THR A 21 1.39 -7.50 -0.34
CA THR A 21 2.23 -8.02 -1.42
C THR A 21 2.82 -6.79 -2.12
N PRO A 22 4.15 -6.68 -2.30
CA PRO A 22 4.69 -5.57 -3.07
C PRO A 22 3.99 -5.50 -4.43
N PRO A 23 3.58 -4.31 -4.90
CA PRO A 23 2.86 -4.16 -6.17
C PRO A 23 3.64 -4.63 -7.41
N ASP A 24 4.95 -4.89 -7.29
CA ASP A 24 5.85 -5.24 -8.38
C ASP A 24 5.93 -6.75 -8.68
N GLY A 25 4.77 -7.43 -8.71
CA GLY A 25 4.62 -8.81 -9.19
C GLY A 25 4.99 -9.06 -10.67
N SER A 26 5.68 -8.13 -11.33
CA SER A 26 6.13 -8.19 -12.73
C SER A 26 7.65 -8.20 -12.89
N LEU A 27 8.44 -7.96 -11.83
CA LEU A 27 9.89 -8.03 -11.94
C LEU A 27 10.34 -9.50 -12.02
N ASN A 28 11.03 -9.80 -13.11
CA ASN A 28 11.35 -11.13 -13.59
C ASN A 28 10.16 -12.05 -13.95
N ASP A 29 8.89 -11.63 -13.76
CA ASP A 29 7.69 -12.51 -13.82
C ASP A 29 7.87 -13.85 -13.06
N TYR A 30 8.84 -13.91 -12.15
CA TYR A 30 9.06 -15.07 -11.32
C TYR A 30 8.20 -14.88 -10.09
N GLY A 31 7.01 -15.48 -10.13
CA GLY A 31 6.51 -16.11 -8.92
C GLY A 31 7.59 -17.07 -8.45
N LEU A 32 8.40 -16.65 -7.47
CA LEU A 32 9.41 -17.53 -6.88
C LEU A 32 8.77 -18.77 -6.26
N LEU A 33 7.44 -18.71 -6.05
CA LEU A 33 6.50 -19.79 -5.76
C LEU A 33 5.20 -19.54 -6.56
N SER A 34 5.29 -19.42 -7.90
CA SER A 34 4.18 -19.07 -8.80
C SER A 34 2.95 -19.98 -8.73
N GLN A 35 3.05 -21.10 -8.01
CA GLN A 35 1.95 -22.03 -7.81
C GLN A 35 1.21 -21.70 -6.50
N LYS A 36 -0.11 -21.54 -6.62
CA LYS A 36 -0.99 -21.31 -5.48
C LYS A 36 -1.36 -22.67 -4.87
N ALA A 37 -1.19 -22.82 -3.56
CA ALA A 37 -1.89 -23.90 -2.84
C ALA A 37 -3.33 -23.44 -2.60
N LYS A 38 -4.30 -24.35 -2.81
CA LYS A 38 -5.67 -24.06 -2.36
C LYS A 38 -5.72 -24.17 -0.85
N VAL A 39 -6.39 -23.20 -0.24
CA VAL A 39 -6.75 -23.29 1.18
C VAL A 39 -8.01 -24.16 1.24
N VAL A 40 -7.91 -25.30 1.91
CA VAL A 40 -9.02 -26.26 1.99
C VAL A 40 -10.13 -25.70 2.87
N ARG A 41 -11.34 -25.59 2.29
CA ARG A 41 -12.58 -25.54 3.06
C ARG A 41 -13.17 -26.95 3.19
N GLN A 42 -12.84 -27.60 4.31
CA GLN A 42 -13.55 -28.67 5.02
C GLN A 42 -13.99 -29.98 4.32
N ALA A 43 -14.06 -30.12 3.00
CA ALA A 43 -14.96 -31.12 2.43
C ALA A 43 -14.54 -32.60 2.55
N LYS A 44 -13.26 -32.94 2.83
CA LYS A 44 -12.80 -34.35 2.76
C LYS A 44 -11.94 -34.86 3.91
N TYR A 45 -11.07 -34.04 4.48
CA TYR A 45 -10.32 -34.39 5.69
C TYR A 45 -11.25 -34.19 6.89
N ASN A 46 -12.16 -35.14 7.10
CA ASN A 46 -13.02 -35.25 8.28
C ASN A 46 -12.15 -35.35 9.55
N LEU A 47 -11.56 -34.24 10.00
CA LEU A 47 -10.99 -34.07 11.32
C LEU A 47 -12.18 -34.03 12.28
N LYS A 48 -12.75 -35.21 12.56
CA LYS A 48 -13.92 -35.39 13.44
C LYS A 48 -13.63 -34.98 14.89
N LYS A 49 -12.41 -34.56 15.20
CA LYS A 49 -11.90 -34.22 16.53
C LYS A 49 -10.87 -33.10 16.42
N ALA A 50 -10.85 -32.23 17.43
CA ALA A 50 -9.82 -31.22 17.61
C ALA A 50 -8.42 -31.86 17.67
N LEU A 51 -7.42 -31.14 17.15
CA LEU A 51 -6.03 -31.54 17.26
C LEU A 51 -5.59 -31.55 18.74
N PRO A 52 -4.60 -32.38 19.12
CA PRO A 52 -4.10 -32.43 20.49
C PRO A 52 -3.26 -31.19 20.80
N VAL A 53 -3.94 -30.07 21.12
CA VAL A 53 -3.32 -28.79 21.45
C VAL A 53 -2.28 -28.98 22.55
N LYS A 54 -1.06 -28.53 22.28
CA LYS A 54 0.08 -28.66 23.18
C LYS A 54 0.10 -27.55 24.22
N ASP A 55 -0.19 -26.33 23.77
CA ASP A 55 -0.34 -25.18 24.63
C ASP A 55 -1.55 -24.34 24.22
N GLU A 56 -2.35 -24.01 25.22
CA GLU A 56 -3.57 -23.19 25.12
C GLU A 56 -3.31 -21.73 25.52
N GLU A 57 -2.16 -21.43 26.13
CA GLU A 57 -1.77 -20.09 26.54
C GLU A 57 -1.22 -19.30 25.35
N ILE A 58 -1.70 -18.07 25.17
CA ILE A 58 -1.13 -17.13 24.21
C ILE A 58 -0.14 -16.25 24.98
N ILE A 59 1.14 -16.41 24.71
CA ILE A 59 2.21 -15.68 25.39
C ILE A 59 2.33 -14.28 24.77
N LYS A 60 1.63 -13.30 25.33
CA LYS A 60 1.70 -11.89 24.89
C LYS A 60 2.80 -11.11 25.61
N ASP A 61 3.00 -11.37 26.90
CA ASP A 61 4.04 -10.71 27.69
C ASP A 61 5.42 -11.28 27.34
N LYS A 62 6.43 -10.40 27.28
CA LYS A 62 7.82 -10.80 27.03
C LYS A 62 8.28 -11.80 28.12
N PRO A 63 8.68 -13.03 27.74
CA PRO A 63 9.17 -14.02 28.69
C PRO A 63 10.40 -13.55 29.46
N ALA A 64 10.60 -14.06 30.67
CA ALA A 64 11.78 -13.74 31.47
C ALA A 64 13.05 -14.36 30.84
N GLY A 65 13.98 -13.52 30.41
CA GLY A 65 15.18 -13.98 29.71
C GLY A 65 16.01 -12.83 29.15
N GLU A 66 16.94 -13.18 28.27
CA GLU A 66 17.72 -12.24 27.46
C GLU A 66 17.06 -12.12 26.09
N GLU A 67 16.73 -10.90 25.70
CA GLU A 67 16.19 -10.59 24.38
C GLU A 67 17.35 -10.46 23.39
N VAL A 68 17.21 -11.11 22.24
CA VAL A 68 18.17 -11.02 21.14
C VAL A 68 17.55 -10.14 20.06
N GLU A 69 18.17 -8.97 19.89
CA GLU A 69 17.82 -7.95 18.91
C GLU A 69 18.89 -7.87 17.81
N GLU A 70 18.73 -6.97 16.84
CA GLU A 70 19.65 -6.81 15.70
C GLU A 70 19.86 -8.12 14.92
N ILE A 71 18.76 -8.83 14.70
CA ILE A 71 18.74 -10.06 13.92
C ILE A 71 17.81 -9.90 12.73
N GLN A 72 18.10 -10.68 11.69
CA GLN A 72 17.31 -10.76 10.47
C GLN A 72 16.69 -12.13 10.33
N ARG A 73 15.49 -12.18 9.77
CA ARG A 73 14.77 -13.40 9.39
C ARG A 73 14.68 -13.53 7.89
N LYS A 74 15.01 -14.74 7.44
CA LYS A 74 14.71 -15.25 6.10
C LYS A 74 13.74 -16.42 6.25
N SER A 75 12.69 -16.45 5.44
CA SER A 75 11.73 -17.56 5.41
C SER A 75 10.93 -17.57 4.12
N ILE A 76 10.26 -18.69 3.86
CA ILE A 76 9.13 -18.74 2.93
C ILE A 76 7.87 -18.40 3.74
N CYS A 77 7.01 -17.53 3.21
CA CYS A 77 5.78 -17.09 3.87
C CYS A 77 4.60 -17.27 2.94
N ALA A 78 3.43 -17.57 3.51
CA ALA A 78 2.17 -17.58 2.79
C ALA A 78 1.23 -16.53 3.37
N VAL A 79 0.48 -15.86 2.50
CA VAL A 79 -0.60 -14.95 2.87
C VAL A 79 -1.90 -15.37 2.17
N PRO A 80 -3.07 -15.19 2.80
CA PRO A 80 -4.34 -15.55 2.18
C PRO A 80 -4.61 -14.73 0.91
N GLU A 81 -5.12 -15.39 -0.12
CA GLU A 81 -5.60 -14.75 -1.34
C GLU A 81 -6.97 -15.33 -1.76
N THR A 82 -7.60 -14.72 -2.76
CA THR A 82 -8.87 -15.23 -3.30
C THR A 82 -8.66 -16.63 -3.90
N GLY A 83 -9.28 -17.64 -3.27
CA GLY A 83 -9.24 -19.04 -3.73
C GLY A 83 -8.03 -19.86 -3.25
N GLY A 84 -7.13 -19.30 -2.43
CA GLY A 84 -5.94 -20.02 -1.97
C GLY A 84 -5.03 -19.19 -1.07
N ALA A 85 -3.74 -19.52 -1.07
CA ALA A 85 -2.71 -18.73 -0.43
C ALA A 85 -1.57 -18.47 -1.41
N ALA A 86 -1.06 -17.23 -1.40
CA ALA A 86 0.11 -16.85 -2.18
C ALA A 86 1.36 -17.02 -1.34
N PHE A 87 2.33 -17.72 -1.90
CA PHE A 87 3.62 -17.92 -1.27
C PHE A 87 4.64 -16.92 -1.81
N SER A 88 5.44 -16.34 -0.92
CA SER A 88 6.53 -15.44 -1.25
C SER A 88 7.73 -15.70 -0.35
N ARG A 89 8.90 -15.19 -0.73
CA ARG A 89 10.04 -15.16 0.16
C ARG A 89 9.99 -13.89 1.00
N GLN A 90 10.37 -14.05 2.25
CA GLN A 90 10.81 -12.98 3.13
C GLN A 90 12.31 -13.16 3.25
N THR A 91 13.06 -12.13 2.87
CA THR A 91 14.49 -12.27 2.59
C THR A 91 15.37 -11.61 3.64
N CYS A 92 14.86 -10.61 4.35
CA CYS A 92 15.60 -9.89 5.39
C CYS A 92 14.66 -9.09 6.31
N ALA A 93 13.71 -9.79 6.94
CA ALA A 93 12.78 -9.15 7.88
C ALA A 93 13.38 -8.95 9.26
N LEU A 94 12.80 -8.03 10.03
CA LEU A 94 13.08 -7.90 11.45
C LEU A 94 12.66 -9.18 12.18
N ALA A 95 13.47 -9.58 13.16
CA ALA A 95 13.11 -10.65 14.06
C ALA A 95 13.57 -10.35 15.47
N THR A 96 12.94 -11.03 16.42
CA THR A 96 13.27 -10.98 17.83
C THR A 96 12.98 -12.37 18.42
N TYR A 97 13.86 -12.83 19.30
CA TYR A 97 13.55 -13.96 20.17
C TYR A 97 14.15 -13.75 21.55
N VAL A 98 13.57 -14.42 22.54
CA VAL A 98 14.08 -14.40 23.92
C VAL A 98 14.73 -15.74 24.24
N VAL A 99 15.94 -15.70 24.79
CA VAL A 99 16.58 -16.82 25.47
C VAL A 99 16.04 -16.87 26.89
N GLY A 100 15.10 -17.78 27.15
CA GLY A 100 14.43 -17.91 28.42
C GLY A 100 15.35 -18.36 29.55
N LYS A 101 15.05 -17.94 30.79
CA LYS A 101 15.74 -18.45 31.99
C LYS A 101 15.56 -19.96 32.20
N ASP A 102 14.50 -20.52 31.60
CA ASP A 102 14.20 -21.95 31.56
C ASP A 102 14.96 -22.70 30.45
N LYS A 103 15.85 -22.00 29.73
CA LYS A 103 16.66 -22.48 28.59
C LYS A 103 15.89 -22.70 27.30
N ASN A 104 14.59 -22.42 27.27
CA ASN A 104 13.79 -22.47 26.06
C ASN A 104 13.97 -21.19 25.23
N LEU A 105 13.65 -21.25 23.94
CA LEU A 105 13.59 -20.06 23.09
C LEU A 105 12.15 -19.62 22.92
N TYR A 106 11.94 -18.33 22.78
CA TYR A 106 10.64 -17.74 22.53
C TYR A 106 10.71 -16.84 21.30
N LEU A 107 10.22 -17.34 20.17
CA LEU A 107 10.22 -16.61 18.91
C LEU A 107 9.03 -15.66 18.87
N PHE A 108 9.28 -14.35 18.71
CA PHE A 108 8.23 -13.36 18.54
C PHE A 108 7.73 -13.38 17.09
N ASN A 109 6.40 -13.31 16.88
CA ASN A 109 5.76 -13.40 15.56
C ASN A 109 6.23 -14.63 14.77
N ALA A 110 5.87 -15.82 15.25
CA ALA A 110 6.32 -17.08 14.66
C ALA A 110 6.04 -17.20 13.16
N LEU A 111 4.95 -16.61 12.67
CA LEU A 111 4.58 -16.61 11.25
C LEU A 111 5.10 -15.34 10.55
N GLY A 112 5.91 -15.50 9.51
CA GLY A 112 6.39 -14.36 8.72
C GLY A 112 5.23 -13.73 7.93
N LYS A 113 5.23 -12.39 7.81
CA LYS A 113 4.13 -11.59 7.22
C LYS A 113 2.76 -11.76 7.92
N CYS A 114 2.75 -12.29 9.15
CA CYS A 114 1.56 -12.39 10.00
C CYS A 114 1.94 -11.98 11.43
N TYR A 115 1.59 -10.75 11.80
CA TYR A 115 1.97 -10.16 13.07
C TYR A 115 0.96 -10.53 14.16
N THR A 116 1.22 -11.65 14.85
CA THR A 116 0.36 -12.13 15.96
C THR A 116 0.65 -11.39 17.27
N PHE A 117 1.75 -10.63 17.35
CA PHE A 117 2.24 -9.93 18.53
C PHE A 117 2.29 -10.85 19.75
N SER A 118 2.83 -12.05 19.55
CA SER A 118 2.92 -13.10 20.55
C SER A 118 4.22 -13.89 20.40
N TYR A 119 4.60 -14.57 21.47
CA TYR A 119 5.73 -15.49 21.48
C TYR A 119 5.28 -16.92 21.21
N THR A 120 6.11 -17.66 20.50
CA THR A 120 5.98 -19.11 20.33
C THR A 120 7.19 -19.78 20.94
N LYS A 121 6.94 -20.68 21.87
CA LYS A 121 7.96 -21.39 22.65
C LYS A 121 8.54 -22.56 21.87
N LEU A 122 9.87 -22.63 21.85
CA LEU A 122 10.67 -23.75 21.37
C LEU A 122 11.35 -24.40 22.58
N ASP A 123 10.99 -25.66 22.87
CA ASP A 123 11.56 -26.41 23.99
C ASP A 123 12.99 -26.85 23.68
N ALA A 124 13.88 -26.75 24.67
CA ALA A 124 15.28 -27.17 24.52
C ALA A 124 15.41 -28.70 24.51
N ASP A 125 15.95 -29.24 23.43
CA ASP A 125 16.08 -30.68 23.13
C ASP A 125 17.54 -31.16 23.09
N GLY A 126 18.39 -30.46 23.84
CA GLY A 126 19.83 -30.70 23.88
C GLY A 126 20.62 -29.44 23.53
N GLU A 127 21.94 -29.57 23.50
CA GLU A 127 22.83 -28.44 23.19
C GLU A 127 22.58 -27.94 21.77
N GLY A 128 22.13 -26.68 21.66
CA GLY A 128 21.83 -26.03 20.38
C GLY A 128 20.66 -26.63 19.61
N LYS A 129 19.80 -27.45 20.24
CA LYS A 129 18.65 -28.09 19.58
C LYS A 129 17.35 -27.67 20.26
N TYR A 130 16.34 -27.36 19.46
CA TYR A 130 15.06 -26.90 19.95
C TYR A 130 13.91 -27.51 19.15
N THR A 131 12.76 -27.72 19.80
CA THR A 131 11.56 -28.23 19.14
C THR A 131 10.36 -27.34 19.44
N LEU A 132 9.66 -26.95 18.38
CA LEU A 132 8.33 -26.41 18.45
C LEU A 132 7.32 -27.56 18.49
N HIS A 133 6.62 -27.71 19.61
CA HIS A 133 5.48 -28.62 19.69
C HIS A 133 4.19 -27.90 19.26
N THR A 134 3.62 -28.31 18.12
CA THR A 134 2.35 -27.79 17.62
C THR A 134 1.17 -28.75 17.87
N PRO A 135 -0.10 -28.28 17.90
CA PRO A 135 -0.55 -26.89 17.82
C PRO A 135 -0.20 -26.09 19.08
N GLN A 136 0.26 -24.84 18.92
CA GLN A 136 0.52 -23.89 20.01
C GLN A 136 -0.31 -22.62 19.79
N ALA A 137 -1.06 -22.16 20.78
CA ALA A 137 -1.90 -20.97 20.64
C ALA A 137 -1.05 -19.71 20.44
N ILE A 138 -1.36 -18.90 19.42
CA ILE A 138 -0.60 -17.68 19.11
C ILE A 138 -1.49 -16.44 18.95
N ASP A 139 -2.78 -16.60 18.66
CA ASP A 139 -3.66 -15.46 18.51
C ASP A 139 -5.15 -15.79 18.73
N MET A 140 -5.99 -14.76 18.68
CA MET A 140 -7.45 -14.87 18.67
C MET A 140 -8.01 -14.42 17.31
N GLY A 141 -8.92 -15.20 16.74
CA GLY A 141 -9.64 -14.88 15.52
C GLY A 141 -11.16 -14.97 15.69
N TYR A 142 -11.87 -14.97 14.58
CA TYR A 142 -13.31 -15.18 14.51
C TYR A 142 -13.64 -16.24 13.47
N ASN A 143 -14.59 -17.12 13.77
CA ASN A 143 -15.10 -18.09 12.81
C ASN A 143 -16.18 -17.46 11.89
N ASP A 144 -16.70 -18.25 10.95
CA ASP A 144 -17.78 -17.83 10.02
C ASP A 144 -19.07 -17.35 10.71
N LYS A 145 -19.26 -17.70 11.99
CA LYS A 145 -20.40 -17.27 12.81
C LYS A 145 -20.09 -16.02 13.65
N SER A 146 -18.94 -15.38 13.43
CA SER A 146 -18.42 -14.26 14.23
C SER A 146 -18.21 -14.61 15.71
N GLU A 147 -18.00 -15.90 16.02
CA GLU A 147 -17.64 -16.33 17.37
C GLU A 147 -16.12 -16.26 17.51
N LYS A 148 -15.65 -15.77 18.65
CA LYS A 148 -14.23 -15.65 18.95
C LYS A 148 -13.63 -17.06 19.09
N ILE A 149 -12.57 -17.33 18.34
CA ILE A 149 -11.83 -18.61 18.36
C ILE A 149 -10.35 -18.37 18.65
N LYS A 150 -9.69 -19.37 19.22
CA LYS A 150 -8.21 -19.38 19.29
C LYS A 150 -7.63 -19.80 17.96
N LEU A 151 -6.49 -19.24 17.64
CA LEU A 151 -5.68 -19.58 16.47
C LEU A 151 -4.31 -20.11 16.92
N TYR A 152 -3.81 -21.08 16.16
CA TYR A 152 -2.65 -21.88 16.54
C TYR A 152 -1.59 -21.85 15.44
N ALA A 153 -0.32 -21.86 15.85
CA ALA A 153 0.79 -22.30 15.01
C ALA A 153 0.73 -23.82 14.91
N THR A 154 0.51 -24.36 13.71
CA THR A 154 0.33 -25.80 13.47
C THR A 154 1.23 -26.29 12.35
N ARG A 155 1.97 -27.39 12.58
CA ARG A 155 2.71 -28.08 11.52
C ARG A 155 1.74 -28.75 10.56
N LEU A 156 1.85 -28.43 9.28
CA LEU A 156 1.05 -29.00 8.20
C LEU A 156 1.96 -29.56 7.11
N VAL A 157 1.53 -30.65 6.48
CA VAL A 157 2.23 -31.29 5.35
C VAL A 157 1.46 -31.03 4.06
N LEU A 158 2.20 -30.83 2.97
CA LEU A 158 1.66 -30.70 1.63
C LEU A 158 1.14 -32.06 1.14
N ALA A 159 -0.11 -32.08 0.68
CA ALA A 159 -0.77 -33.25 0.14
C ALA A 159 -1.48 -32.91 -1.17
N GLN A 160 -1.64 -33.92 -2.03
CA GLN A 160 -2.41 -33.82 -3.26
C GLN A 160 -3.87 -34.21 -2.99
N GLU A 161 -4.81 -33.34 -3.34
CA GLU A 161 -6.25 -33.57 -3.24
C GLU A 161 -6.91 -33.39 -4.61
N GLY A 162 -7.15 -34.50 -5.32
CA GLY A 162 -7.62 -34.43 -6.70
C GLY A 162 -6.56 -33.79 -7.59
N ASP A 163 -6.93 -32.73 -8.31
CA ASP A 163 -6.01 -31.95 -9.15
C ASP A 163 -5.33 -30.80 -8.38
N ASP A 164 -5.65 -30.63 -7.09
CA ASP A 164 -5.19 -29.52 -6.26
C ASP A 164 -4.13 -29.94 -5.24
N TRP A 165 -3.35 -28.95 -4.77
CA TRP A 165 -2.38 -29.11 -3.69
C TRP A 165 -2.82 -28.33 -2.45
N VAL A 166 -2.73 -29.00 -1.30
CA VAL A 166 -3.32 -28.54 -0.03
C VAL A 166 -2.38 -28.83 1.15
N TYR A 167 -2.45 -28.03 2.21
CA TYR A 167 -1.73 -28.30 3.46
C TYR A 167 -2.69 -28.84 4.52
N VAL A 168 -2.32 -29.96 5.13
CA VAL A 168 -3.16 -30.69 6.10
C VAL A 168 -2.34 -31.20 7.29
N PRO A 169 -2.99 -31.45 8.45
CA PRO A 169 -2.32 -32.11 9.58
C PRO A 169 -1.81 -33.51 9.21
N GLU A 170 -0.57 -33.83 9.61
CA GLU A 170 0.03 -35.14 9.41
C GLU A 170 -0.19 -36.07 10.62
N PHE A 171 -0.56 -37.32 10.36
CA PHE A 171 -0.71 -38.36 11.38
C PHE A 171 0.19 -39.55 11.07
N ASP A 172 0.70 -40.22 12.10
CA ASP A 172 1.42 -41.49 11.93
C ASP A 172 0.44 -42.67 11.69
N SER A 173 1.01 -43.87 11.49
CA SER A 173 0.23 -45.10 11.27
C SER A 173 -0.67 -45.49 12.45
N SER A 174 -0.51 -44.86 13.61
CA SER A 174 -1.31 -45.06 14.81
C SER A 174 -2.28 -43.90 15.07
N GLU A 175 -2.54 -43.06 14.06
CA GLU A 175 -3.40 -41.87 14.12
C GLU A 175 -2.92 -40.82 15.14
N LYS A 176 -1.64 -40.84 15.52
CA LYS A 176 -1.07 -39.80 16.39
C LYS A 176 -0.60 -38.62 15.52
N PHE A 177 -1.04 -37.42 15.89
CA PHE A 177 -0.64 -36.19 15.23
C PHE A 177 0.88 -35.96 15.33
N LYS A 178 1.52 -35.63 14.21
CA LYS A 178 2.94 -35.27 14.10
C LYS A 178 3.09 -33.75 14.05
N GLY A 179 3.18 -33.16 15.24
CA GLY A 179 3.19 -31.71 15.44
C GLY A 179 4.56 -31.08 15.67
N ASP A 180 5.65 -31.84 15.67
CA ASP A 180 6.96 -31.33 16.06
C ASP A 180 7.70 -30.71 14.87
N VAL A 181 8.26 -29.51 15.06
CA VAL A 181 9.16 -28.85 14.11
C VAL A 181 10.48 -28.57 14.81
N HIS A 182 11.59 -28.98 14.20
CA HIS A 182 12.90 -28.94 14.82
C HIS A 182 13.73 -27.74 14.35
N PHE A 183 14.56 -27.23 15.25
CA PHE A 183 15.44 -26.09 15.06
C PHE A 183 16.82 -26.37 15.63
N THR A 184 17.82 -25.72 15.04
CA THR A 184 19.20 -25.71 15.55
C THR A 184 19.67 -24.28 15.77
N LEU A 185 20.35 -24.02 16.89
CA LEU A 185 21.01 -22.75 17.20
C LEU A 185 22.52 -22.99 17.25
N THR A 186 23.25 -22.48 16.27
CA THR A 186 24.71 -22.59 16.18
C THR A 186 25.29 -21.22 15.85
N ASP A 187 26.26 -20.74 16.64
CA ASP A 187 26.94 -19.46 16.43
C ASP A 187 25.99 -18.26 16.24
N GLY A 188 24.88 -18.24 16.99
CA GLY A 188 23.85 -17.19 16.92
C GLY A 188 22.88 -17.33 15.73
N VAL A 189 22.99 -18.39 14.93
CA VAL A 189 22.09 -18.68 13.82
C VAL A 189 21.06 -19.73 14.25
N LEU A 190 19.79 -19.33 14.33
CA LEU A 190 18.65 -20.22 14.57
C LEU A 190 18.05 -20.64 13.22
N ALA A 191 18.13 -21.93 12.89
CA ALA A 191 17.63 -22.48 11.64
C ALA A 191 16.61 -23.59 11.89
N GLN A 192 15.46 -23.51 11.24
CA GLN A 192 14.51 -24.61 11.11
C GLN A 192 15.13 -25.73 10.28
N GLU A 193 14.91 -26.99 10.65
CA GLU A 193 15.27 -28.13 9.80
C GLU A 193 14.49 -28.07 8.48
N ASP A 194 15.21 -28.15 7.36
CA ASP A 194 14.63 -28.10 6.01
C ASP A 194 14.06 -29.47 5.63
N GLU A 195 12.74 -29.57 5.57
CA GLU A 195 12.02 -30.78 5.14
C GLU A 195 11.77 -30.80 3.61
N GLY A 196 12.40 -29.89 2.88
CA GLY A 196 12.44 -29.86 1.43
C GLY A 196 11.23 -29.22 0.76
N THR A 197 11.27 -29.21 -0.56
CA THR A 197 10.26 -28.60 -1.44
C THR A 197 9.72 -29.66 -2.39
N ASN A 198 8.44 -29.58 -2.72
CA ASN A 198 7.81 -30.46 -3.68
C ASN A 198 8.26 -30.08 -5.10
N ASN A 199 8.80 -31.03 -5.86
CA ASN A 199 9.37 -30.78 -7.18
C ASN A 199 8.34 -30.46 -8.27
N GLU A 200 7.07 -30.87 -8.10
CA GLU A 200 6.01 -30.62 -9.09
C GLU A 200 5.49 -29.18 -8.98
N VAL A 201 5.33 -28.71 -7.74
CA VAL A 201 4.70 -27.41 -7.48
C VAL A 201 5.61 -26.33 -6.92
N GLY A 202 6.84 -26.69 -6.55
CA GLY A 202 7.80 -25.76 -5.98
C GLY A 202 7.45 -25.27 -4.56
N LEU A 203 6.45 -25.85 -3.90
CA LEU A 203 5.99 -25.45 -2.57
C LEU A 203 6.72 -26.21 -1.44
N PRO A 204 6.94 -25.61 -0.25
CA PRO A 204 7.51 -26.31 0.89
C PRO A 204 6.74 -27.60 1.21
N ASN A 205 7.42 -28.70 1.47
CA ASN A 205 6.73 -29.94 1.87
C ASN A 205 5.98 -29.75 3.19
N ILE A 206 6.53 -28.93 4.08
CA ILE A 206 5.96 -28.63 5.40
C ILE A 206 5.95 -27.14 5.65
N ILE A 207 4.93 -26.70 6.36
CA ILE A 207 4.76 -25.33 6.84
C ILE A 207 4.35 -25.34 8.31
N ILE A 208 4.61 -24.22 8.98
CA ILE A 208 3.89 -23.82 10.20
C ILE A 208 2.78 -22.88 9.74
N GLY A 209 1.53 -23.34 9.79
CA GLY A 209 0.35 -22.58 9.36
C GLY A 209 -0.44 -22.03 10.54
N LEU A 210 -1.14 -20.91 10.32
CA LEU A 210 -2.17 -20.40 11.22
C LEU A 210 -3.43 -21.25 11.07
N THR A 211 -3.83 -21.98 12.10
CA THR A 211 -5.03 -22.83 12.05
C THR A 211 -6.02 -22.53 13.17
N ASP A 212 -7.25 -22.97 13.01
CA ASP A 212 -8.14 -23.17 14.15
C ASP A 212 -7.78 -24.46 14.94
N SER A 213 -8.60 -24.80 15.95
CA SER A 213 -8.41 -26.00 16.79
C SER A 213 -8.62 -27.32 16.06
N GLU A 214 -9.29 -27.30 14.91
CA GLU A 214 -9.49 -28.48 14.07
C GLU A 214 -8.35 -28.65 13.07
N GLY A 215 -7.39 -27.72 13.00
CA GLY A 215 -6.30 -27.74 12.02
C GLY A 215 -6.68 -27.14 10.67
N GLN A 216 -7.79 -26.39 10.58
CA GLN A 216 -8.16 -25.70 9.36
C GLN A 216 -7.24 -24.51 9.13
N TRP A 217 -6.49 -24.55 8.03
CA TRP A 217 -5.54 -23.52 7.68
C TRP A 217 -6.22 -22.23 7.22
N GLN A 218 -5.79 -21.10 7.78
CA GLN A 218 -6.34 -19.78 7.50
C GLN A 218 -5.60 -19.05 6.36
N GLY A 219 -4.62 -19.70 5.72
CA GLY A 219 -3.84 -19.17 4.58
C GLY A 219 -2.53 -18.47 4.97
N PHE A 220 -2.36 -18.08 6.23
CA PHE A 220 -1.07 -17.58 6.74
C PHE A 220 -0.14 -18.72 7.11
N ALA A 221 1.12 -18.68 6.67
CA ALA A 221 2.10 -19.70 7.05
C ALA A 221 3.54 -19.22 6.92
N THR A 222 4.45 -20.00 7.49
CA THR A 222 5.88 -19.86 7.25
C THR A 222 6.56 -21.22 7.10
N SER A 223 7.72 -21.25 6.46
CA SER A 223 8.63 -22.39 6.44
C SER A 223 10.07 -21.93 6.20
N ASN A 224 11.02 -22.84 6.39
CA ASN A 224 12.46 -22.63 6.22
C ASN A 224 12.94 -21.37 6.96
N ILE A 225 12.52 -21.21 8.23
CA ILE A 225 12.92 -20.08 9.06
C ILE A 225 14.43 -20.14 9.29
N LEU A 226 15.11 -19.05 8.97
CA LEU A 226 16.51 -18.80 9.28
C LEU A 226 16.62 -17.43 9.92
N ILE A 227 17.05 -17.39 11.18
CA ILE A 227 17.28 -16.17 11.93
C ILE A 227 18.77 -16.10 12.26
N ARG A 228 19.39 -14.95 12.00
CA ARG A 228 20.82 -14.75 12.18
C ARG A 228 21.14 -13.30 12.55
N PRO A 229 22.33 -13.03 13.12
CA PRO A 229 22.77 -11.66 13.38
C PRO A 229 22.73 -10.79 12.13
N PHE A 230 22.32 -9.54 12.32
CA PHE A 230 22.39 -8.47 11.34
C PHE A 230 23.55 -7.56 11.72
N LYS A 231 24.55 -7.42 10.85
CA LYS A 231 25.82 -6.73 11.16
C LYS A 231 26.18 -5.66 10.13
N GLU A 232 25.16 -5.14 9.45
CA GLU A 232 25.33 -4.18 8.37
C GLU A 232 25.30 -2.76 8.94
N GLU A 233 26.18 -1.89 8.47
CA GLU A 233 26.22 -0.50 8.89
C GLU A 233 25.20 0.32 8.09
N LYS A 234 24.36 1.09 8.80
CA LYS A 234 23.35 1.97 8.17
C LYS A 234 24.06 3.06 7.39
N THR A 235 23.57 3.33 6.18
CA THR A 235 23.97 4.52 5.43
C THR A 235 23.34 5.75 6.06
N GLU A 236 24.18 6.66 6.55
CA GLU A 236 23.73 7.92 7.15
C GLU A 236 23.91 9.12 6.20
N PHE A 237 22.94 10.01 6.21
CA PHE A 237 23.04 11.32 5.57
C PHE A 237 23.73 12.32 6.50
N PRO A 238 24.81 12.98 6.09
CA PRO A 238 25.47 13.97 6.94
C PRO A 238 24.58 15.22 7.12
N GLU A 239 24.21 15.53 8.37
CA GLU A 239 23.37 16.70 8.72
C GLU A 239 23.93 18.06 8.25
N VAL A 240 25.23 18.13 7.97
CA VAL A 240 25.91 19.35 7.47
C VAL A 240 25.67 19.61 5.99
N LEU A 241 25.12 18.64 5.25
CA LEU A 241 24.85 18.76 3.82
C LEU A 241 23.40 19.21 3.59
N GLU A 242 23.22 20.17 2.70
CA GLU A 242 21.91 20.63 2.25
C GLU A 242 21.58 19.95 0.91
N PRO A 243 20.52 19.14 0.82
CA PRO A 243 20.16 18.47 -0.42
C PRO A 243 19.41 19.39 -1.38
N GLU A 244 19.76 19.30 -2.67
CA GLU A 244 19.15 20.05 -3.76
C GLU A 244 18.06 19.23 -4.49
N ASN A 245 17.15 19.91 -5.19
CA ASN A 245 16.13 19.29 -6.03
C ASN A 245 16.71 18.78 -7.35
N PHE A 246 16.49 17.51 -7.64
CA PHE A 246 16.84 16.84 -8.89
C PHE A 246 15.60 16.16 -9.49
N THR A 247 15.69 15.83 -10.78
CA THR A 247 14.75 14.96 -11.48
C THR A 247 15.40 13.59 -11.67
N LEU A 248 14.71 12.54 -11.23
CA LEU A 248 15.01 11.15 -11.56
C LEU A 248 14.14 10.73 -12.75
N ALA A 249 14.76 10.42 -13.88
CA ALA A 249 14.12 9.76 -15.02
C ALA A 249 14.54 8.28 -15.04
N TYR A 250 13.60 7.37 -15.26
CA TYR A 250 13.85 5.93 -15.24
C TYR A 250 12.82 5.16 -16.07
N THR A 251 13.10 3.89 -16.32
CA THR A 251 12.16 2.93 -16.90
C THR A 251 11.58 2.04 -15.80
N ASP A 252 10.24 1.98 -15.70
CA ASP A 252 9.56 1.11 -14.75
C ASP A 252 9.57 -0.36 -15.17
N VAL A 253 9.07 -1.24 -14.30
CA VAL A 253 9.01 -2.69 -14.51
C VAL A 253 8.23 -3.12 -15.77
N ARG A 254 7.37 -2.25 -16.30
CA ARG A 254 6.58 -2.47 -17.52
C ARG A 254 7.19 -1.82 -18.76
N GLY A 255 8.39 -1.26 -18.64
CA GLY A 255 9.09 -0.63 -19.76
C GLY A 255 8.60 0.78 -20.08
N ASN A 256 7.83 1.43 -19.19
CA ASN A 256 7.39 2.81 -19.38
C ASN A 256 8.41 3.79 -18.82
N ALA A 257 8.63 4.88 -19.54
CA ALA A 257 9.40 6.01 -19.04
C ALA A 257 8.63 6.72 -17.92
N LYS A 258 9.32 7.00 -16.82
CA LYS A 258 8.84 7.70 -15.64
C LYS A 258 9.81 8.82 -15.26
N GLU A 259 9.27 9.88 -14.69
CA GLU A 259 10.02 11.00 -14.12
C GLU A 259 9.47 11.32 -12.73
N GLY A 260 10.34 11.72 -11.82
CA GLY A 260 9.99 12.08 -10.45
C GLY A 260 10.99 13.02 -9.81
N ASN A 261 10.58 13.64 -8.70
CA ASN A 261 11.44 14.43 -7.84
C ASN A 261 12.36 13.51 -7.04
N ILE A 262 13.62 13.90 -6.89
CA ILE A 262 14.53 13.31 -5.93
C ILE A 262 15.42 14.38 -5.32
N LYS A 263 15.78 14.20 -4.05
CA LYS A 263 16.75 15.06 -3.36
C LYS A 263 18.15 14.47 -3.49
N VAL A 264 19.14 15.32 -3.78
CA VAL A 264 20.54 14.90 -3.94
C VAL A 264 21.48 15.92 -3.30
N ALA A 265 22.47 15.44 -2.54
CA ALA A 265 23.63 16.23 -2.14
C ALA A 265 24.89 15.68 -2.81
N LEU A 266 25.69 16.55 -3.43
CA LEU A 266 26.92 16.19 -4.13
C LEU A 266 28.11 16.89 -3.47
N THR A 267 29.12 16.14 -3.08
CA THR A 267 30.40 16.65 -2.57
C THR A 267 31.51 16.46 -3.62
N GLU A 268 32.78 16.67 -3.24
CA GLU A 268 33.91 16.36 -4.13
C GLU A 268 34.09 14.85 -4.35
N THR A 269 33.74 14.03 -3.35
CA THR A 269 34.05 12.60 -3.28
C THR A 269 32.83 11.70 -3.09
N GLU A 270 31.67 12.25 -2.74
CA GLU A 270 30.49 11.47 -2.35
C GLU A 270 29.22 12.07 -2.95
N ALA A 271 28.28 11.19 -3.29
CA ALA A 271 26.94 11.55 -3.72
C ALA A 271 25.94 10.90 -2.78
N TYR A 272 25.02 11.71 -2.24
CA TYR A 272 23.91 11.25 -1.42
C TYR A 272 22.62 11.47 -2.19
N VAL A 273 21.85 10.41 -2.36
CA VAL A 273 20.57 10.43 -3.08
C VAL A 273 19.50 9.97 -2.10
N LEU A 274 18.41 10.73 -1.98
CA LEU A 274 17.27 10.31 -1.15
C LEU A 274 16.63 9.08 -1.78
N CYS A 275 16.22 8.10 -0.98
CA CYS A 275 15.51 6.92 -1.45
C CYS A 275 14.28 7.34 -2.29
N PRO A 276 14.22 6.95 -3.57
CA PRO A 276 13.11 7.33 -4.46
C PRO A 276 11.82 6.54 -4.19
N TYR A 277 11.85 5.58 -3.27
CA TYR A 277 10.68 4.82 -2.83
C TYR A 277 10.21 5.31 -1.47
N THR A 278 8.92 5.57 -1.36
CA THR A 278 8.26 5.98 -0.12
C THR A 278 7.61 4.77 0.53
N PHE A 279 8.04 4.45 1.75
CA PHE A 279 7.37 3.47 2.60
C PHE A 279 6.17 4.12 3.28
N SER A 280 5.08 3.38 3.48
CA SER A 280 4.00 3.85 4.35
C SER A 280 4.53 3.97 5.79
N GLY A 281 4.12 5.01 6.50
CA GLY A 281 4.55 5.33 7.86
C GLY A 281 4.74 6.84 8.03
N GLU A 282 3.98 7.45 8.94
CA GLU A 282 3.98 8.90 9.17
C GLU A 282 5.31 9.41 9.77
N ASP A 283 6.09 8.52 10.40
CA ASP A 283 7.32 8.82 11.14
C ASP A 283 8.59 8.15 10.58
N ASN A 284 8.56 7.59 9.36
CA ASN A 284 9.73 6.91 8.81
C ASN A 284 10.89 7.90 8.55
N ASP A 285 12.06 7.59 9.13
CA ASP A 285 13.32 8.27 8.81
C ASP A 285 13.54 8.30 7.28
N ALA A 286 14.00 9.44 6.77
CA ALA A 286 14.47 9.53 5.39
C ALA A 286 15.63 8.54 5.15
N LEU A 287 15.45 7.62 4.21
CA LEU A 287 16.47 6.67 3.82
C LEU A 287 17.33 7.24 2.69
N TRP A 288 18.65 7.07 2.77
CA TRP A 288 19.60 7.64 1.81
C TRP A 288 20.49 6.58 1.19
N LEU A 289 20.83 6.81 -0.08
CA LEU A 289 21.81 6.06 -0.83
C LEU A 289 23.12 6.87 -0.89
N LYS A 290 24.24 6.22 -0.63
CA LYS A 290 25.58 6.79 -0.76
C LYS A 290 26.33 6.20 -1.96
N GLY A 291 26.83 7.08 -2.81
CA GLY A 291 27.68 6.77 -3.94
C GLY A 291 29.06 7.40 -3.80
N GLU A 292 30.07 6.76 -4.39
CA GLU A 292 31.45 7.26 -4.41
C GLU A 292 31.73 7.98 -5.72
N ILE A 293 32.23 9.22 -5.66
CA ILE A 293 32.61 10.02 -6.82
C ILE A 293 34.10 9.83 -7.12
N LYS A 294 34.41 9.30 -8.31
CA LYS A 294 35.78 9.16 -8.83
C LYS A 294 35.89 9.75 -10.22
N GLY A 295 36.54 10.90 -10.33
CA GLY A 295 36.69 11.60 -11.60
C GLY A 295 35.33 12.04 -12.15
N ASN A 296 34.93 11.43 -13.27
CA ASN A 296 33.64 11.66 -13.93
C ASN A 296 32.67 10.48 -13.77
N ASN A 297 32.88 9.62 -12.76
CA ASN A 297 32.00 8.50 -12.47
C ASN A 297 31.50 8.57 -11.02
N ILE A 298 30.28 8.09 -10.80
CA ILE A 298 29.70 7.86 -9.48
C ILE A 298 29.27 6.41 -9.40
N THR A 299 29.72 5.70 -8.38
CA THR A 299 29.44 4.27 -8.19
C THR A 299 28.61 4.05 -6.94
N PHE A 300 27.52 3.29 -7.05
CA PHE A 300 26.74 2.84 -5.91
C PHE A 300 26.83 1.32 -5.78
N LYS A 301 27.05 0.83 -4.56
CA LYS A 301 27.15 -0.59 -4.22
C LYS A 301 25.98 -1.01 -3.34
N THR A 302 25.80 -2.32 -3.17
CA THR A 302 24.87 -2.85 -2.17
C THR A 302 25.17 -2.23 -0.80
N GLN A 303 24.14 -1.67 -0.16
CA GLN A 303 24.29 -1.02 1.14
C GLN A 303 22.96 -1.05 1.90
N TYR A 304 23.05 -1.17 3.22
CA TYR A 304 21.93 -1.04 4.13
C TYR A 304 21.55 0.43 4.30
N MET A 305 20.28 0.77 4.11
CA MET A 305 19.79 2.14 4.18
C MET A 305 19.04 2.44 5.48
N GLY A 306 18.40 1.43 6.06
CA GLY A 306 17.56 1.56 7.26
C GLY A 306 16.41 0.57 7.26
N ILE A 307 15.44 0.80 8.14
CA ILE A 307 14.31 -0.09 8.36
C ILE A 307 13.07 0.51 7.68
N ALA A 308 12.26 -0.33 7.04
CA ALA A 308 10.89 0.00 6.67
C ALA A 308 10.00 -0.53 7.81
N GLU A 309 9.48 0.38 8.65
CA GLU A 309 8.79 0.00 9.89
C GLU A 309 7.49 -0.78 9.62
N ASP A 310 6.64 -0.27 8.74
CA ASP A 310 5.37 -0.92 8.34
C ASP A 310 5.58 -2.28 7.68
N GLU A 311 6.68 -2.44 6.93
CA GLU A 311 7.05 -3.69 6.26
C GLU A 311 7.78 -4.66 7.21
N HIS A 312 8.18 -4.20 8.40
CA HIS A 312 9.04 -4.89 9.36
C HIS A 312 10.26 -5.55 8.68
N ALA A 313 11.00 -4.79 7.86
CA ALA A 313 12.14 -5.32 7.11
C ALA A 313 13.31 -4.35 6.95
N TYR A 314 14.51 -4.92 6.76
CA TYR A 314 15.73 -4.16 6.48
C TYR A 314 15.80 -3.80 4.98
N VAL A 315 15.98 -2.51 4.71
CA VAL A 315 15.97 -1.93 3.37
C VAL A 315 17.38 -1.74 2.85
N PHE A 316 17.62 -2.21 1.63
CA PHE A 316 18.89 -2.09 0.95
C PHE A 316 18.74 -1.40 -0.41
N LEU A 317 19.80 -0.72 -0.81
CA LEU A 317 20.09 -0.58 -2.23
C LEU A 317 20.64 -1.91 -2.74
N LEU A 318 20.08 -2.43 -3.83
CA LEU A 318 20.64 -3.58 -4.54
C LEU A 318 20.89 -3.22 -6.02
N PRO A 319 22.16 -3.03 -6.42
CA PRO A 319 22.50 -2.86 -7.83
C PRO A 319 22.20 -4.13 -8.64
N ALA A 320 21.74 -3.93 -9.85
CA ALA A 320 21.41 -4.98 -10.79
C ALA A 320 21.60 -4.51 -12.24
N THR A 321 21.38 -5.42 -13.19
CA THR A 321 21.16 -5.08 -14.60
C THR A 321 19.75 -5.45 -15.02
N CYS A 322 19.12 -4.62 -15.85
CA CYS A 322 17.80 -4.86 -16.41
C CYS A 322 17.83 -5.33 -17.87
N SER A 323 16.88 -6.18 -18.24
CA SER A 323 16.46 -6.43 -19.62
C SER A 323 14.92 -6.51 -19.67
N PHE A 324 14.34 -6.64 -20.85
CA PHE A 324 12.89 -6.78 -20.99
C PHE A 324 12.54 -8.00 -21.83
N ARG A 325 11.57 -8.77 -21.37
CA ARG A 325 10.86 -9.74 -22.17
C ARG A 325 9.49 -9.20 -22.55
N THR A 326 8.93 -9.68 -23.66
CA THR A 326 7.56 -9.38 -24.05
C THR A 326 6.75 -10.67 -23.99
N ASP A 327 5.60 -10.64 -23.31
CA ASP A 327 4.70 -11.79 -23.26
C ASP A 327 3.88 -11.96 -24.55
N GLU A 328 3.04 -13.00 -24.59
CA GLU A 328 2.18 -13.31 -25.73
C GLU A 328 1.14 -12.21 -26.02
N GLU A 329 0.80 -11.39 -25.01
CA GLU A 329 -0.13 -10.26 -25.14
C GLU A 329 0.55 -8.97 -25.59
N GLY A 330 1.88 -8.98 -25.75
CA GLY A 330 2.67 -7.82 -26.13
C GLY A 330 3.08 -6.92 -24.97
N GLN A 331 2.83 -7.32 -23.71
CA GLN A 331 3.23 -6.56 -22.53
C GLN A 331 4.70 -6.81 -22.21
N LYS A 332 5.43 -5.74 -21.85
CA LYS A 332 6.83 -5.83 -21.45
C LYS A 332 6.94 -6.11 -19.96
N HIS A 333 7.87 -7.00 -19.61
CA HIS A 333 8.20 -7.36 -18.25
C HIS A 333 9.71 -7.25 -18.04
N MET A 334 10.12 -6.43 -17.07
CA MET A 334 11.52 -6.27 -16.71
C MET A 334 12.08 -7.58 -16.15
N GLN A 335 13.30 -7.93 -16.53
CA GLN A 335 14.10 -8.98 -15.92
C GLN A 335 15.33 -8.35 -15.27
N ALA A 336 15.71 -8.81 -14.08
CA ALA A 336 16.79 -8.29 -13.27
C ALA A 336 17.79 -9.39 -12.89
N GLU A 337 19.08 -9.11 -13.09
CA GLU A 337 20.20 -9.92 -12.63
C GLU A 337 21.06 -9.09 -11.67
N LYS A 338 21.47 -9.65 -10.54
CA LYS A 338 22.22 -8.93 -9.51
C LYS A 338 23.58 -8.49 -10.05
N ALA A 339 24.00 -7.28 -9.67
CA ALA A 339 25.32 -6.73 -9.98
C ALA A 339 26.02 -6.27 -8.69
N ASP A 340 27.36 -6.22 -8.70
CA ASP A 340 28.13 -5.74 -7.53
C ASP A 340 27.98 -4.23 -7.33
N GLU A 341 27.78 -3.48 -8.42
CA GLU A 341 27.66 -2.03 -8.43
C GLU A 341 26.85 -1.52 -9.63
N ILE A 342 26.32 -0.31 -9.49
CA ILE A 342 25.80 0.49 -10.60
C ILE A 342 26.68 1.73 -10.75
N VAL A 343 27.10 2.01 -11.99
CA VAL A 343 28.00 3.12 -12.32
C VAL A 343 27.26 4.15 -13.15
N PHE A 344 27.37 5.40 -12.74
CA PHE A 344 26.88 6.58 -13.45
C PHE A 344 28.05 7.37 -14.02
N SER A 345 27.95 7.77 -15.28
CA SER A 345 28.74 8.88 -15.80
C SER A 345 28.22 10.19 -15.18
N TYR A 346 29.13 11.07 -14.78
CA TYR A 346 28.83 12.30 -14.05
C TYR A 346 29.41 13.52 -14.75
N ASP A 347 28.51 14.38 -15.23
CA ASP A 347 28.80 15.73 -15.69
C ASP A 347 28.66 16.71 -14.51
N LYS A 348 29.81 17.15 -14.01
CA LYS A 348 29.91 18.10 -12.87
C LYS A 348 29.31 19.47 -13.19
N VAL A 349 29.42 19.93 -14.44
CA VAL A 349 28.94 21.26 -14.83
C VAL A 349 27.43 21.25 -14.96
N ALA A 350 26.88 20.22 -15.60
CA ALA A 350 25.44 20.09 -15.78
C ALA A 350 24.72 19.48 -14.55
N LYS A 351 25.47 19.07 -13.50
CA LYS A 351 24.98 18.27 -12.37
C LYS A 351 24.09 17.12 -12.86
N LYS A 352 24.62 16.29 -13.75
CA LYS A 352 23.88 15.21 -14.43
C LYS A 352 24.60 13.88 -14.29
N LEU A 353 23.88 12.89 -13.79
CA LEU A 353 24.30 11.50 -13.64
C LEU A 353 23.51 10.66 -14.64
N VAL A 354 24.19 9.84 -15.43
CA VAL A 354 23.56 8.91 -16.38
C VAL A 354 24.14 7.52 -16.12
N SER A 355 23.29 6.58 -15.72
CA SER A 355 23.70 5.19 -15.51
C SER A 355 24.25 4.56 -16.78
N ALA A 356 25.11 3.57 -16.62
CA ALA A 356 25.51 2.70 -17.72
C ALA A 356 24.27 2.01 -18.34
N PRO A 357 24.29 1.67 -19.63
CA PRO A 357 23.20 0.93 -20.27
C PRO A 357 22.82 -0.32 -19.49
N ASN A 358 21.53 -0.63 -19.44
CA ASN A 358 20.95 -1.71 -18.63
C ASN A 358 21.17 -1.57 -17.11
N GLY A 359 21.73 -0.47 -16.59
CA GLY A 359 21.91 -0.30 -15.15
C GLY A 359 20.57 -0.28 -14.42
N LEU A 360 20.45 -1.02 -13.33
CA LEU A 360 19.23 -1.12 -12.54
C LEU A 360 19.52 -0.84 -11.06
N MET A 361 18.72 0.07 -10.51
CA MET A 361 18.72 0.37 -9.08
C MET A 361 17.47 -0.24 -8.45
N LEU A 362 17.65 -1.13 -7.47
CA LEU A 362 16.54 -1.72 -6.72
C LEU A 362 16.52 -1.19 -5.29
N ILE A 363 15.33 -0.83 -4.81
CA ILE A 363 15.07 -0.69 -3.37
C ILE A 363 14.54 -2.05 -2.92
N ASN A 364 15.30 -2.73 -2.07
CA ASN A 364 15.23 -4.18 -1.94
C ASN A 364 15.18 -4.62 -0.48
N GLU A 365 14.41 -5.67 -0.20
CA GLU A 365 14.42 -6.35 1.09
C GLU A 365 15.73 -7.14 1.21
N GLY A 366 16.65 -6.68 2.08
CA GLY A 366 17.98 -7.29 2.21
C GLY A 366 18.92 -7.09 1.02
N GLY A 367 20.20 -7.44 1.21
CA GLY A 367 21.24 -7.29 0.19
C GLY A 367 21.59 -8.58 -0.60
N GLU A 368 21.04 -9.74 -0.21
CA GLU A 368 21.48 -11.03 -0.76
C GLU A 368 20.80 -11.42 -2.07
N THR A 369 19.48 -11.31 -2.11
CA THR A 369 18.62 -11.80 -3.19
C THR A 369 17.70 -10.70 -3.67
N ILE A 370 17.33 -10.74 -4.95
CA ILE A 370 16.36 -9.81 -5.54
C ILE A 370 14.98 -10.07 -4.93
N SER A 371 14.49 -9.11 -4.15
CA SER A 371 13.16 -9.01 -3.52
C SER A 371 12.78 -7.53 -3.42
N PRO A 372 12.52 -6.86 -4.57
CA PRO A 372 12.41 -5.42 -4.60
C PRO A 372 11.01 -4.91 -4.23
N TRP A 373 10.97 -3.76 -3.57
CA TRP A 373 9.77 -2.92 -3.46
C TRP A 373 9.64 -1.97 -4.65
N ALA A 374 10.77 -1.58 -5.26
CA ALA A 374 10.80 -0.72 -6.42
C ALA A 374 12.04 -0.96 -7.29
N ALA A 375 11.87 -0.70 -8.59
CA ALA A 375 12.89 -0.87 -9.61
C ALA A 375 13.00 0.36 -10.53
N TYR A 376 14.21 0.88 -10.65
CA TYR A 376 14.53 2.06 -11.45
C TYR A 376 15.53 1.65 -12.53
N GLY A 377 15.02 1.28 -13.72
CA GLY A 377 15.82 0.87 -14.86
C GLY A 377 16.41 2.06 -15.61
N GLU A 378 17.68 1.94 -15.98
CA GLU A 378 18.47 2.97 -16.68
C GLU A 378 18.30 4.39 -16.10
N PRO A 379 18.47 4.58 -14.78
CA PRO A 379 18.18 5.84 -14.13
C PRO A 379 19.10 6.96 -14.65
N THR A 380 18.53 8.14 -14.82
CA THR A 380 19.24 9.41 -15.05
C THR A 380 18.80 10.40 -13.99
N ILE A 381 19.75 11.02 -13.30
CA ILE A 381 19.51 11.99 -12.23
C ILE A 381 20.10 13.32 -12.66
N LYS A 382 19.29 14.38 -12.74
CA LYS A 382 19.75 15.70 -13.20
C LYS A 382 19.18 16.79 -12.31
N VAL A 383 19.98 17.82 -12.00
CA VAL A 383 19.49 18.99 -11.25
C VAL A 383 18.20 19.53 -11.88
N TYR A 384 17.23 19.86 -11.04
CA TYR A 384 15.93 20.31 -11.52
C TYR A 384 16.06 21.66 -12.24
N ASP A 385 15.40 21.76 -13.38
CA ASP A 385 15.38 22.96 -14.21
C ASP A 385 14.31 23.94 -13.70
N MET A 386 14.74 24.91 -12.89
CA MET A 386 13.92 25.98 -12.31
C MET A 386 13.43 27.04 -13.32
N THR A 387 13.25 26.65 -14.58
CA THR A 387 12.63 27.51 -15.60
C THR A 387 11.12 27.47 -15.44
N LEU A 388 10.49 28.64 -15.35
CA LEU A 388 9.04 28.76 -15.34
C LEU A 388 8.42 28.17 -16.63
N ARG A 389 7.36 27.37 -16.50
CA ARG A 389 6.70 26.63 -17.60
C ARG A 389 5.21 26.86 -17.57
N LYS A 390 4.56 26.92 -18.75
CA LYS A 390 3.10 26.95 -18.84
C LYS A 390 2.55 25.53 -18.58
N PRO A 391 1.87 25.28 -17.46
CA PRO A 391 1.36 23.94 -17.15
C PRO A 391 0.33 23.48 -18.19
N ALA A 392 0.23 22.16 -18.38
CA ALA A 392 -0.89 21.58 -19.10
C ALA A 392 -2.21 21.94 -18.41
N ALA A 393 -3.27 22.16 -19.19
CA ALA A 393 -4.59 22.41 -18.63
C ALA A 393 -5.14 21.13 -17.97
N PRO A 394 -5.86 21.24 -16.84
CA PRO A 394 -6.41 20.09 -16.15
C PRO A 394 -7.56 19.49 -16.96
N THR A 395 -7.94 18.25 -16.67
CA THR A 395 -9.13 17.62 -17.24
C THR A 395 -10.13 17.29 -16.16
N ILE A 396 -11.26 18.01 -16.10
CA ILE A 396 -12.36 17.66 -15.20
C ILE A 396 -13.03 16.37 -15.67
N LYS A 397 -13.13 15.39 -14.78
CA LYS A 397 -13.71 14.06 -15.03
C LYS A 397 -15.14 13.98 -14.53
N GLU A 398 -15.40 14.56 -13.37
CA GLU A 398 -16.69 14.46 -12.70
C GLU A 398 -16.97 15.71 -11.86
N VAL A 399 -18.24 16.11 -11.83
CA VAL A 399 -18.76 17.16 -10.96
C VAL A 399 -20.06 16.65 -10.36
N SER A 400 -20.18 16.69 -9.03
CA SER A 400 -21.41 16.33 -8.34
C SER A 400 -22.30 17.56 -8.10
N PRO A 401 -23.62 17.37 -7.98
CA PRO A 401 -24.48 18.42 -7.43
C PRO A 401 -24.12 18.66 -5.96
N TYR A 402 -24.46 19.85 -5.46
CA TYR A 402 -24.36 20.12 -4.03
C TYR A 402 -25.31 19.22 -3.23
N ASP A 403 -24.80 18.62 -2.15
CA ASP A 403 -25.55 17.93 -1.11
C ASP A 403 -25.21 18.53 0.27
N GLU A 404 -26.17 18.54 1.19
CA GLU A 404 -25.99 19.16 2.52
C GLU A 404 -25.00 18.40 3.42
N SER A 405 -24.74 17.11 3.17
CA SER A 405 -23.82 16.31 3.98
C SER A 405 -22.36 16.46 3.56
N ASP A 406 -22.10 16.44 2.25
CA ASP A 406 -20.74 16.36 1.71
C ASP A 406 -20.36 17.58 0.83
N GLY A 407 -21.27 18.52 0.61
CA GLY A 407 -21.07 19.63 -0.32
C GLY A 407 -21.16 19.20 -1.79
N MET A 408 -20.47 19.92 -2.68
CA MET A 408 -20.28 19.52 -4.09
C MET A 408 -18.87 19.01 -4.30
N SER A 409 -18.66 18.07 -5.22
CA SER A 409 -17.34 17.51 -5.49
C SER A 409 -16.91 17.73 -6.94
N VAL A 410 -15.60 17.90 -7.12
CA VAL A 410 -14.97 17.98 -8.44
C VAL A 410 -13.81 17.01 -8.47
N LYS A 411 -13.90 16.05 -9.40
CA LYS A 411 -12.82 15.11 -9.69
C LYS A 411 -12.16 15.54 -10.99
N PHE A 412 -10.85 15.75 -10.98
CA PHE A 412 -10.09 16.22 -12.14
C PHE A 412 -8.72 15.56 -12.21
N MET A 413 -8.10 15.62 -13.38
CA MET A 413 -6.71 15.22 -13.57
C MET A 413 -5.87 16.47 -13.79
N MET A 414 -4.75 16.56 -13.09
CA MET A 414 -3.74 17.59 -13.25
C MET A 414 -2.41 16.87 -13.46
N GLU A 415 -1.80 17.07 -14.63
CA GLU A 415 -0.53 16.41 -14.98
C GLU A 415 0.66 17.16 -14.39
N THR A 416 1.72 16.44 -14.06
CA THR A 416 3.03 16.99 -13.65
C THR A 416 3.86 17.46 -14.84
N LYS A 417 3.23 18.07 -15.84
CA LYS A 417 3.85 18.43 -17.13
C LYS A 417 3.38 19.78 -17.65
N ASP A 418 4.25 20.42 -18.43
CA ASP A 418 3.89 21.58 -19.23
C ASP A 418 3.16 21.20 -20.52
N VAL A 419 2.70 22.21 -21.26
CA VAL A 419 1.98 22.02 -22.54
C VAL A 419 2.79 21.29 -23.61
N ASP A 420 4.12 21.23 -23.48
CA ASP A 420 5.04 20.53 -24.39
C ASP A 420 5.40 19.12 -23.86
N GLY A 421 4.80 18.71 -22.75
CA GLY A 421 5.01 17.40 -22.13
C GLY A 421 6.27 17.31 -21.26
N LYS A 422 6.95 18.42 -20.97
CA LYS A 422 8.12 18.43 -20.09
C LYS A 422 7.70 18.46 -18.62
N TYR A 423 8.36 17.63 -17.82
CA TYR A 423 8.10 17.50 -16.39
C TYR A 423 8.18 18.83 -15.63
N ILE A 424 7.21 19.03 -14.74
CA ILE A 424 7.19 20.05 -13.70
C ILE A 424 7.12 19.32 -12.36
N MET A 425 8.03 19.65 -11.46
CA MET A 425 8.07 19.06 -10.13
C MET A 425 6.82 19.46 -9.31
N PRO A 426 6.11 18.49 -8.68
CA PRO A 426 4.88 18.72 -7.90
C PRO A 426 4.96 19.83 -6.85
N ASP A 427 6.10 19.98 -6.18
CA ASP A 427 6.32 21.02 -5.14
C ASP A 427 6.12 22.45 -5.66
N TYR A 428 6.24 22.65 -6.97
CA TYR A 428 6.05 23.94 -7.63
C TYR A 428 4.70 24.05 -8.35
N LEU A 429 3.83 23.06 -8.21
CA LEU A 429 2.52 23.00 -8.83
C LEU A 429 1.40 23.27 -7.83
N TYR A 430 0.44 24.07 -8.26
CA TYR A 430 -0.74 24.44 -7.49
C TYR A 430 -1.96 24.45 -8.41
N TYR A 431 -3.16 24.45 -7.85
CA TYR A 431 -4.38 24.75 -8.59
C TYR A 431 -5.23 25.81 -7.90
N ASN A 432 -5.99 26.54 -8.70
CA ASN A 432 -7.04 27.46 -8.24
C ASN A 432 -8.40 26.93 -8.69
N VAL A 433 -9.42 27.21 -7.88
CA VAL A 433 -10.81 26.89 -8.17
C VAL A 433 -11.61 28.17 -8.38
N TYR A 434 -12.52 28.16 -9.35
CA TYR A 434 -13.35 29.30 -9.75
C TYR A 434 -14.82 28.88 -9.80
N PHE A 435 -15.72 29.77 -9.38
CA PHE A 435 -17.16 29.56 -9.50
C PHE A 435 -17.79 30.71 -10.27
N ASP A 436 -18.47 30.38 -11.37
CA ASP A 436 -19.20 31.29 -12.27
C ASP A 436 -18.42 32.42 -12.98
N THR A 437 -17.30 32.87 -12.42
CA THR A 437 -16.43 33.95 -12.93
C THR A 437 -14.95 33.56 -12.90
N ASP A 438 -14.15 34.10 -13.84
CA ASP A 438 -12.69 33.96 -13.89
C ASP A 438 -11.94 35.15 -13.23
N GLU A 439 -12.66 36.16 -12.74
CA GLU A 439 -12.04 37.37 -12.17
C GLU A 439 -11.27 37.11 -10.87
N LYS A 440 -11.78 36.20 -10.02
CA LYS A 440 -11.18 35.89 -8.72
C LYS A 440 -11.34 34.41 -8.39
N PRO A 441 -10.25 33.70 -8.03
CA PRO A 441 -10.35 32.34 -7.51
C PRO A 441 -11.00 32.31 -6.13
N MET A 442 -11.57 31.16 -5.77
CA MET A 442 -12.08 30.88 -4.44
C MET A 442 -10.93 30.78 -3.43
N THR A 443 -11.19 31.26 -2.23
CA THR A 443 -10.39 30.98 -1.03
C THR A 443 -11.17 29.99 -0.18
N PHE A 444 -10.55 28.85 0.13
CA PHE A 444 -11.04 27.88 1.10
C PHE A 444 -10.54 28.32 2.48
N THR A 445 -11.44 28.49 3.44
CA THR A 445 -11.13 29.08 4.75
C THR A 445 -11.07 28.03 5.84
N GLU A 446 -10.25 28.24 6.87
CA GLU A 446 -10.19 27.34 8.04
C GLU A 446 -11.56 27.21 8.74
N GLU A 447 -12.36 28.29 8.73
CA GLU A 447 -13.68 28.32 9.35
C GLU A 447 -14.66 27.34 8.70
N ASP A 448 -14.63 27.23 7.38
CA ASP A 448 -15.55 26.39 6.61
C ASP A 448 -14.97 24.98 6.34
N TYR A 449 -13.64 24.84 6.34
CA TYR A 449 -12.92 23.62 5.98
C TYR A 449 -11.97 23.21 7.12
N SER A 450 -12.49 22.39 8.04
CA SER A 450 -11.79 21.96 9.26
C SER A 450 -10.48 21.18 9.04
N GLY A 451 -10.18 20.78 7.82
CA GLY A 451 -8.92 20.11 7.45
C GLY A 451 -7.80 21.07 7.06
N LEU A 452 -8.05 22.38 7.03
CA LEU A 452 -7.06 23.39 6.71
C LEU A 452 -6.43 23.99 7.98
N ASP A 453 -5.12 24.21 7.92
CA ASP A 453 -4.36 24.94 8.95
C ASP A 453 -4.25 26.45 8.66
N GLU A 454 -4.53 26.87 7.42
CA GLU A 454 -4.59 28.26 6.97
C GLU A 454 -5.56 28.44 5.80
N ASP A 455 -6.03 29.67 5.57
CA ASP A 455 -6.84 30.00 4.39
C ASP A 455 -6.05 29.76 3.09
N MET A 456 -6.61 28.98 2.16
CA MET A 456 -5.93 28.56 0.93
C MET A 456 -6.67 29.00 -0.34
N THR A 457 -5.96 29.74 -1.19
CA THR A 457 -6.40 30.05 -2.57
C THR A 457 -5.61 29.25 -3.61
N ASP A 458 -4.30 29.19 -3.44
CA ASP A 458 -3.41 28.36 -4.27
C ASP A 458 -3.24 27.02 -3.57
N ILE A 459 -4.03 26.02 -3.96
CA ILE A 459 -3.96 24.69 -3.34
C ILE A 459 -2.74 23.96 -3.90
N PRO A 460 -1.74 23.56 -3.08
CA PRO A 460 -0.59 22.78 -3.55
C PRO A 460 -1.03 21.46 -4.16
N TYR A 461 -0.30 21.00 -5.18
CA TYR A 461 -0.58 19.74 -5.85
C TYR A 461 -0.59 18.54 -4.88
N LEU A 462 0.35 18.49 -3.94
CA LEU A 462 0.50 17.39 -2.98
C LEU A 462 -0.37 17.56 -1.73
N PHE A 463 -1.29 18.52 -1.70
CA PHE A 463 -2.12 18.78 -0.53
C PHE A 463 -3.28 17.77 -0.42
N GLU A 464 -3.40 17.15 0.75
CA GLU A 464 -4.59 16.40 1.17
C GLU A 464 -4.82 16.60 2.67
N ASP A 465 -6.08 16.70 3.06
CA ASP A 465 -6.53 16.69 4.46
C ASP A 465 -7.31 15.41 4.80
N LYS A 466 -7.47 14.53 3.80
CA LYS A 466 -8.26 13.30 3.85
C LYS A 466 -9.73 13.53 4.24
N GLN A 467 -10.23 14.75 4.10
CA GLN A 467 -11.60 15.16 4.42
C GLN A 467 -12.25 15.93 3.25
N PHE A 468 -11.67 17.05 2.83
CA PHE A 468 -12.17 17.86 1.72
C PHE A 468 -11.27 17.80 0.49
N PHE A 469 -9.99 17.47 0.65
CA PHE A 469 -8.98 17.43 -0.40
C PHE A 469 -8.27 16.09 -0.42
N TYR A 470 -8.21 15.49 -1.61
CA TYR A 470 -7.57 14.20 -1.84
C TYR A 470 -6.80 14.23 -3.16
N PHE A 471 -5.68 13.51 -3.22
CA PHE A 471 -5.00 13.22 -4.47
C PHE A 471 -4.55 11.76 -4.54
N GLN A 472 -4.45 11.24 -5.75
CA GLN A 472 -3.83 9.94 -6.04
C GLN A 472 -3.18 10.01 -7.42
N GLY A 473 -1.85 10.12 -7.46
CA GLY A 473 -1.12 10.39 -8.69
C GLY A 473 -1.57 11.73 -9.30
N ASP A 474 -1.92 11.73 -10.59
CA ASP A 474 -2.44 12.94 -11.28
C ASP A 474 -3.91 13.24 -10.96
N MET A 475 -4.62 12.31 -10.30
CA MET A 475 -6.04 12.43 -10.01
C MET A 475 -6.26 13.19 -8.71
N HIS A 476 -7.08 14.23 -8.78
CA HIS A 476 -7.41 15.10 -7.65
C HIS A 476 -8.92 15.13 -7.44
N LEU A 477 -9.32 15.27 -6.19
CA LEU A 477 -10.70 15.40 -5.76
C LEU A 477 -10.75 16.46 -4.68
N PHE A 478 -11.64 17.44 -4.85
CA PHE A 478 -12.02 18.32 -3.75
C PHE A 478 -13.53 18.34 -3.54
N TYR A 479 -13.93 18.66 -2.31
CA TYR A 479 -15.28 18.98 -1.91
C TYR A 479 -15.37 20.47 -1.56
N ALA A 480 -16.40 21.15 -2.05
CA ALA A 480 -16.63 22.57 -1.81
C ALA A 480 -18.05 22.82 -1.26
N LEU A 481 -18.15 23.67 -0.25
CA LEU A 481 -19.40 24.08 0.36
C LEU A 481 -20.04 25.27 -0.40
N VAL A 482 -20.21 25.11 -1.73
CA VAL A 482 -20.73 26.16 -2.61
C VAL A 482 -22.10 25.77 -3.16
N GLU A 483 -23.13 26.42 -2.66
CA GLU A 483 -24.50 26.27 -3.15
C GLU A 483 -24.74 27.08 -4.45
N ASN A 484 -25.75 26.68 -5.23
CA ASN A 484 -26.33 27.47 -6.33
C ASN A 484 -25.36 27.93 -7.44
N TYR A 485 -24.20 27.30 -7.60
CA TYR A 485 -23.26 27.59 -8.69
C TYR A 485 -23.79 27.11 -10.06
N LYS A 486 -23.45 27.81 -11.15
CA LYS A 486 -23.79 27.38 -12.52
C LYS A 486 -22.67 26.55 -13.14
N LYS A 487 -21.42 26.95 -12.93
CA LYS A 487 -20.22 26.27 -13.43
C LYS A 487 -19.06 26.40 -12.46
N VAL A 488 -18.19 25.39 -12.46
CA VAL A 488 -16.93 25.36 -11.70
C VAL A 488 -15.76 25.30 -12.68
N GLY A 489 -14.69 26.04 -12.37
CA GLY A 489 -13.48 26.15 -13.17
C GLY A 489 -12.25 25.74 -12.37
N VAL A 490 -11.32 25.04 -13.00
CA VAL A 490 -10.03 24.69 -12.40
C VAL A 490 -8.89 25.23 -13.27
N GLN A 491 -7.91 25.88 -12.65
CA GLN A 491 -6.70 26.37 -13.31
C GLN A 491 -5.47 25.80 -12.62
N VAL A 492 -4.47 25.41 -13.39
CA VAL A 492 -3.19 24.94 -12.89
C VAL A 492 -2.16 26.06 -12.92
N LEU A 493 -1.33 26.13 -11.89
CA LEU A 493 -0.29 27.12 -11.68
C LEU A 493 1.05 26.42 -11.51
N HIS A 494 2.09 26.98 -12.11
CA HIS A 494 3.48 26.68 -11.79
C HIS A 494 4.10 27.92 -11.16
N LYS A 495 4.56 27.78 -9.92
CA LYS A 495 5.08 28.89 -9.10
C LYS A 495 6.56 28.65 -8.79
N ILE A 496 7.42 29.60 -9.14
CA ILE A 496 8.84 29.60 -8.79
C ILE A 496 9.17 30.95 -8.14
N GLY A 497 9.38 30.95 -6.82
CA GLY A 497 9.50 32.19 -6.07
C GLY A 497 8.23 33.05 -6.21
N GLU A 498 8.40 34.30 -6.66
CA GLU A 498 7.27 35.21 -6.93
C GLU A 498 6.68 35.06 -8.34
N GLU A 499 7.34 34.33 -9.24
CA GLU A 499 6.87 34.16 -10.61
C GLU A 499 5.80 33.07 -10.71
N VAL A 500 4.76 33.34 -11.50
CA VAL A 500 3.63 32.44 -11.68
C VAL A 500 3.31 32.30 -13.17
N SER A 501 3.24 31.06 -13.65
CA SER A 501 2.69 30.72 -14.97
C SER A 501 1.42 29.88 -14.81
N ARG A 502 0.47 30.05 -15.72
CA ARG A 502 -0.90 29.54 -15.57
C ARG A 502 -1.36 28.78 -16.81
N SER A 503 -2.08 27.69 -16.60
CA SER A 503 -2.85 27.02 -17.67
C SER A 503 -4.08 27.85 -18.05
N GLU A 504 -4.78 27.41 -19.09
CA GLU A 504 -6.17 27.84 -19.31
C GLU A 504 -7.06 27.35 -18.16
N ILE A 505 -8.16 28.07 -17.88
CA ILE A 505 -9.20 27.62 -16.94
C ILE A 505 -10.10 26.63 -17.65
N VAL A 506 -10.26 25.44 -17.07
CA VAL A 506 -11.15 24.41 -17.60
C VAL A 506 -12.44 24.40 -16.82
N TRP A 507 -13.56 24.56 -17.53
CA TRP A 507 -14.89 24.74 -16.96
C TRP A 507 -15.76 23.49 -17.11
N ALA A 508 -16.54 23.20 -16.07
CA ALA A 508 -17.61 22.21 -16.08
C ALA A 508 -18.92 22.80 -15.53
N ASN A 509 -20.04 22.45 -16.15
CA ASN A 509 -21.35 22.90 -15.71
C ASN A 509 -21.86 22.06 -14.55
N ASN A 510 -22.61 22.68 -13.65
CA ASN A 510 -23.32 21.99 -12.57
C ASN A 510 -24.31 20.96 -13.15
N PRO A 511 -24.26 19.67 -12.79
CA PRO A 511 -25.19 18.66 -13.30
C PRO A 511 -26.67 18.97 -12.98
N SER A 512 -26.94 19.69 -11.88
CA SER A 512 -28.29 20.14 -11.49
C SER A 512 -28.88 21.20 -12.41
N THR A 513 -28.06 21.91 -13.19
CA THR A 513 -28.54 22.92 -14.13
C THR A 513 -29.16 22.33 -15.40
N LYS A 514 -29.22 21.00 -15.55
CA LYS A 514 -29.92 20.34 -16.67
C LYS A 514 -31.45 20.51 -16.69
N ILE A 515 -32.05 21.15 -15.69
CA ILE A 515 -33.41 21.71 -15.79
C ILE A 515 -33.35 23.19 -16.21
N THR A 516 -32.77 23.48 -17.37
CA THR A 516 -32.95 24.76 -18.06
C THR A 516 -34.28 24.77 -18.81
N ASN A 517 -35.39 24.91 -18.08
CA ASN A 517 -36.64 25.48 -18.60
C ASN A 517 -37.57 25.86 -17.45
N ILE A 518 -37.12 26.82 -16.64
CA ILE A 518 -38.03 27.69 -15.89
C ILE A 518 -38.27 28.88 -16.81
N ASP A 519 -39.38 28.79 -17.54
CA ASP A 519 -39.99 29.94 -18.22
C ASP A 519 -40.32 30.98 -17.13
N THR A 520 -39.46 31.99 -16.99
CA THR A 520 -39.44 32.94 -15.87
C THR A 520 -40.64 33.90 -15.83
N ASP A 521 -41.56 33.84 -16.80
CA ASP A 521 -42.69 34.77 -16.90
C ASP A 521 -44.04 34.20 -16.41
N ALA A 522 -44.09 32.94 -15.98
CA ALA A 522 -45.34 32.34 -15.52
C ALA A 522 -45.69 32.76 -14.08
N LYS A 523 -46.75 33.56 -13.91
CA LYS A 523 -47.22 34.02 -12.59
C LYS A 523 -48.04 32.94 -11.89
N ILE A 524 -47.96 32.87 -10.56
CA ILE A 524 -48.81 31.97 -9.76
C ILE A 524 -50.25 32.48 -9.80
N VAL A 525 -51.18 31.68 -10.34
CA VAL A 525 -52.61 32.03 -10.40
C VAL A 525 -53.45 31.30 -9.35
N LYS A 526 -52.97 30.16 -8.84
CA LYS A 526 -53.70 29.39 -7.82
C LYS A 526 -52.76 28.56 -6.97
N THR A 527 -52.98 28.58 -5.66
CA THR A 527 -52.37 27.63 -4.72
C THR A 527 -53.47 26.82 -4.06
N THR A 528 -53.30 25.50 -3.98
CA THR A 528 -54.24 24.58 -3.34
C THR A 528 -53.48 23.60 -2.45
N PHE A 529 -53.98 23.31 -1.25
CA PHE A 529 -53.40 22.31 -0.36
C PHE A 529 -54.26 21.05 -0.34
N PHE A 530 -53.63 19.90 -0.15
CA PHE A 530 -54.28 18.61 0.05
C PHE A 530 -53.70 17.96 1.30
N ASP A 531 -54.56 17.40 2.15
CA ASP A 531 -54.09 16.50 3.21
C ASP A 531 -53.67 15.14 2.61
N LEU A 532 -53.00 14.29 3.40
CA LEU A 532 -52.52 12.98 2.94
C LEU A 532 -53.65 12.01 2.55
N SER A 533 -54.91 12.34 2.86
CA SER A 533 -56.10 11.60 2.39
C SER A 533 -56.66 12.13 1.07
N GLY A 534 -56.00 13.11 0.44
CA GLY A 534 -56.40 13.71 -0.83
C GLY A 534 -57.52 14.76 -0.72
N ARG A 535 -57.91 15.16 0.50
CA ARG A 535 -58.94 16.20 0.68
C ARG A 535 -58.35 17.59 0.51
N ARG A 536 -59.01 18.41 -0.31
CA ARG A 536 -58.62 19.80 -0.58
C ARG A 536 -58.80 20.67 0.67
N ARG A 537 -57.80 21.49 0.99
CA ARG A 537 -57.77 22.46 2.08
C ARG A 537 -57.42 23.86 1.56
N ALA A 538 -58.02 24.87 2.18
CA ALA A 538 -57.79 26.27 1.82
C ALA A 538 -56.45 26.80 2.38
N THR A 539 -55.99 26.24 3.50
CA THR A 539 -54.77 26.65 4.21
C THR A 539 -53.99 25.41 4.68
N CYS A 540 -52.69 25.60 4.92
CA CYS A 540 -51.81 24.61 5.52
C CYS A 540 -51.77 24.84 7.04
N GLU A 541 -52.43 23.97 7.81
CA GLU A 541 -52.39 23.91 9.28
C GLU A 541 -51.21 23.03 9.75
N LYS A 542 -51.15 22.67 11.05
CA LYS A 542 -50.08 21.79 11.57
C LYS A 542 -50.14 20.39 10.93
N GLY A 543 -49.01 19.88 10.48
CA GLY A 543 -48.86 18.57 9.86
C GLY A 543 -48.32 18.59 8.42
N ILE A 544 -48.40 17.44 7.74
CA ILE A 544 -47.89 17.26 6.37
C ILE A 544 -49.01 17.48 5.35
N PHE A 545 -48.78 18.38 4.40
CA PHE A 545 -49.68 18.68 3.30
C PHE A 545 -48.96 18.61 1.95
N ILE A 546 -49.75 18.44 0.89
CA ILE A 546 -49.31 18.54 -0.49
C ILE A 546 -49.81 19.87 -1.06
N LYS A 547 -48.89 20.76 -1.43
CA LYS A 547 -49.18 22.07 -2.05
C LYS A 547 -49.07 21.95 -3.55
N GLU A 548 -50.20 22.12 -4.24
CA GLU A 548 -50.26 22.29 -5.70
C GLU A 548 -50.31 23.79 -6.03
N VAL A 549 -49.36 24.25 -6.84
CA VAL A 549 -49.31 25.61 -7.41
C VAL A 549 -49.61 25.52 -8.90
N THR A 550 -50.61 26.26 -9.37
CA THR A 550 -50.91 26.42 -10.79
C THR A 550 -50.43 27.79 -11.25
N TYR A 551 -49.70 27.80 -12.36
CA TYR A 551 -49.17 29.00 -13.00
C TYR A 551 -50.09 29.47 -14.15
N SER A 552 -49.93 30.73 -14.57
CA SER A 552 -50.74 31.38 -15.61
C SER A 552 -50.67 30.66 -16.97
N ASN A 553 -49.57 29.95 -17.23
CA ASN A 553 -49.39 29.13 -18.43
C ASN A 553 -50.01 27.71 -18.32
N GLY A 554 -50.80 27.44 -17.26
CA GLY A 554 -51.47 26.16 -17.05
C GLY A 554 -50.61 25.07 -16.42
N LYS A 555 -49.30 25.30 -16.24
CA LYS A 555 -48.40 24.36 -15.57
C LYS A 555 -48.77 24.22 -14.10
N LYS A 556 -48.66 23.01 -13.56
CA LYS A 556 -48.86 22.71 -12.14
C LYS A 556 -47.59 22.12 -11.53
N THR A 557 -47.23 22.59 -10.35
CA THR A 557 -46.16 22.00 -9.53
C THR A 557 -46.69 21.57 -8.19
N THR A 558 -46.28 20.39 -7.75
CA THR A 558 -46.72 19.81 -6.49
C THR A 558 -45.53 19.63 -5.56
N THR A 559 -45.63 20.14 -4.35
CA THR A 559 -44.54 20.12 -3.35
C THR A 559 -45.09 19.65 -2.00
N LYS A 560 -44.29 18.89 -1.26
CA LYS A 560 -44.61 18.54 0.13
C LYS A 560 -44.32 19.75 1.01
N VAL A 561 -45.24 20.07 1.92
CA VAL A 561 -45.11 21.13 2.91
C VAL A 561 -45.38 20.55 4.29
N VAL A 562 -44.50 20.84 5.25
CA VAL A 562 -44.64 20.44 6.66
C VAL A 562 -44.73 21.71 7.49
N ARG A 563 -45.73 21.81 8.38
CA ARG A 563 -45.97 22.98 9.23
C ARG A 563 -46.21 22.62 10.69
#